data_AF-A0A520HM52-F1
#
_entry.id   AF-A0A520HM52-F1
#
_cell.length_a   1.000
_cell.length_b   1.000
_cell.length_c   1.000
_cell.angle_alpha   90.00
_cell.angle_beta   90.00
_cell.angle_gamma   90.00
#
_symmetry.space_group_name_H-M   'P 1'
#
loop_
_entity.id
_entity.type
_entity.pdbx_description
1 polymer ?
#
loop_
_entity_poly.entity_id
_entity_poly.type
_entity_poly.pdbx_seq_one_letter_code
_entity_poly.pdbx_strand_id
1 'polypeptide(L)'
;MRTSSRAIAAAGVLALAASAQVIGAQDRPESILPPGFGEPAAAPTTRATSAPLPGDPPGAIVQPLPAAPASPTATPSATPTPVDPATLALYEMPPFARRSLERIGVAGGGIAADAFGDADGRMIEALMRRTAAPLPSRWLSILLRRTLVAAIDTPRGVDGADFAAERAWLLLRMGESVAARAVVQGVDNGDYTPKLYQVAANAWLATGDPAGMCPVVEAANTATPEPAWTFARPLCAALRGEPARARALFASARRGRSANGVDLLLAQKVMGAAADGRQAVTIEWDGVDRLTAWRFGLAAATGVAIPDALYATTGRQAYYWRALAPGVALADRVAPAEAAAGQGVLSNVALVDLYAAVAADPDAASAPSAAAQDLRIAYTGSGADARLAALRQLWGGTPTQ
;
A
#
# COMPACT_ATOMS: atom_id res chain seq x y z
N MET A 1 -66.93 -16.22 0.73
CA MET A 1 -66.48 -17.12 -0.35
C MET A 1 -65.00 -17.44 -0.13
N ARG A 2 -64.70 -18.71 0.11
CA ARG A 2 -63.36 -19.30 0.27
C ARG A 2 -62.78 -19.61 -1.12
N THR A 3 -61.47 -19.43 -1.29
CA THR A 3 -60.49 -20.25 -2.07
C THR A 3 -59.27 -19.35 -2.38
N SER A 4 -58.00 -19.73 -2.30
CA SER A 4 -57.28 -20.88 -1.76
C SER A 4 -55.79 -20.52 -1.89
N SER A 5 -55.01 -20.81 -0.85
CA SER A 5 -53.56 -20.66 -0.78
C SER A 5 -52.83 -21.53 -1.82
N ARG A 6 -51.68 -21.06 -2.32
CA ARG A 6 -50.60 -21.94 -2.81
C ARG A 6 -49.24 -21.43 -2.33
N ALA A 7 -48.76 -22.07 -1.28
CA ALA A 7 -47.35 -22.11 -0.90
C ALA A 7 -46.63 -23.10 -1.80
N ILE A 8 -45.40 -22.79 -2.22
CA ILE A 8 -44.46 -23.74 -2.80
C ILE A 8 -43.20 -23.69 -1.94
N ALA A 9 -42.92 -24.80 -1.28
CA ALA A 9 -41.67 -25.14 -0.62
C ALA A 9 -41.25 -26.53 -1.10
N ALA A 10 -39.98 -26.68 -1.52
CA ALA A 10 -39.16 -27.89 -1.54
C ALA A 10 -37.85 -27.54 -2.29
N ALA A 11 -36.70 -27.41 -1.63
CA ALA A 11 -35.80 -28.46 -1.15
C ALA A 11 -34.84 -28.99 -2.23
N GLY A 12 -33.54 -28.76 -2.00
CA GLY A 12 -32.41 -29.35 -2.73
C GLY A 12 -31.11 -29.04 -1.99
N VAL A 13 -30.51 -30.07 -1.40
CA VAL A 13 -29.44 -30.07 -0.40
C VAL A 13 -28.25 -30.89 -0.94
N LEU A 14 -27.01 -30.51 -0.54
CA LEU A 14 -25.72 -31.26 -0.53
C LEU A 14 -25.03 -31.52 -1.91
N ALA A 15 -23.70 -31.42 -2.11
CA ALA A 15 -22.53 -31.46 -1.20
C ALA A 15 -21.18 -31.08 -1.89
N LEU A 16 -20.14 -30.89 -1.04
CA LEU A 16 -18.66 -31.07 -1.21
C LEU A 16 -17.87 -29.99 -1.99
N ALA A 17 -16.67 -29.53 -1.58
CA ALA A 17 -15.69 -30.10 -0.65
C ALA A 17 -14.87 -29.01 0.08
N ALA A 18 -14.58 -29.24 1.36
CA ALA A 18 -13.60 -28.50 2.16
C ALA A 18 -12.30 -29.31 2.20
N SER A 19 -11.18 -28.72 1.83
CA SER A 19 -9.83 -29.26 2.03
C SER A 19 -9.25 -28.71 3.33
N ALA A 20 -9.38 -29.49 4.41
CA ALA A 20 -8.62 -29.29 5.63
C ALA A 20 -7.23 -29.96 5.46
N GLN A 21 -6.16 -29.18 5.56
CA GLN A 21 -4.80 -29.68 5.70
C GLN A 21 -4.58 -30.05 7.17
N VAL A 22 -4.23 -31.31 7.40
CA VAL A 22 -3.76 -31.86 8.68
C VAL A 22 -2.30 -31.41 8.87
N ILE A 23 -2.04 -30.61 9.90
CA ILE A 23 -0.69 -30.46 10.45
C ILE A 23 -0.68 -31.20 11.78
N GLY A 24 0.12 -32.27 11.81
CA GLY A 24 0.29 -33.12 12.97
C GLY A 24 0.88 -32.35 14.16
N ALA A 25 0.36 -32.69 15.34
CA ALA A 25 1.00 -32.40 16.61
C ALA A 25 2.35 -33.14 16.66
N GLN A 26 3.44 -32.39 16.87
CA GLN A 26 4.69 -32.95 17.35
C GLN A 26 4.89 -32.50 18.78
N ASP A 27 5.00 -33.51 19.64
CA ASP A 27 5.23 -33.41 21.07
C ASP A 27 6.49 -32.61 21.41
N ARG A 28 6.38 -31.89 22.52
CA ARG A 28 7.47 -31.19 23.20
C ARG A 28 8.56 -32.19 23.61
N PRO A 29 9.85 -31.94 23.36
CA PRO A 29 10.90 -32.67 24.04
C PRO A 29 11.03 -32.12 25.47
N GLU A 30 10.53 -32.87 26.45
CA GLU A 30 10.80 -32.61 27.85
C GLU A 30 12.25 -32.96 28.23
N SER A 31 12.73 -32.18 29.19
CA SER A 31 14.09 -32.10 29.73
C SER A 31 14.54 -33.38 30.43
N ILE A 32 15.62 -34.01 29.91
CA ILE A 32 16.34 -35.11 30.58
C ILE A 32 17.60 -34.56 31.25
N LEU A 33 17.46 -33.79 32.34
CA LEU A 33 18.55 -33.62 33.31
C LEU A 33 17.99 -33.46 34.75
N PRO A 34 18.56 -34.18 35.74
CA PRO A 34 18.04 -34.29 37.10
C PRO A 34 18.25 -33.02 37.97
N PRO A 35 17.47 -32.85 39.05
CA PRO A 35 17.49 -31.67 39.89
C PRO A 35 18.74 -31.66 40.78
N GLY A 36 19.51 -30.58 40.72
CA GLY A 36 20.57 -30.29 41.68
C GLY A 36 21.90 -29.88 41.07
N PHE A 37 21.97 -28.70 40.45
CA PHE A 37 23.20 -27.90 40.40
C PHE A 37 22.81 -26.42 40.51
N GLY A 38 23.17 -25.80 41.63
CA GLY A 38 22.72 -24.48 42.05
C GLY A 38 23.39 -23.31 41.33
N GLU A 39 22.81 -22.12 41.54
CA GLU A 39 23.44 -20.82 41.28
C GLU A 39 24.72 -20.67 42.13
N PRO A 40 25.72 -19.89 41.67
CA PRO A 40 25.76 -18.51 42.14
C PRO A 40 26.34 -17.44 41.17
N ALA A 41 25.91 -16.21 41.45
CA ALA A 41 26.61 -14.90 41.38
C ALA A 41 26.99 -14.26 40.03
N ALA A 42 26.56 -12.99 39.90
CA ALA A 42 26.95 -12.04 38.88
C ALA A 42 28.34 -11.44 39.13
N ALA A 43 29.15 -11.31 38.06
CA ALA A 43 30.34 -10.45 37.95
C ALA A 43 30.66 -10.18 36.44
N PRO A 44 31.50 -9.19 36.09
CA PRO A 44 31.20 -8.18 35.08
C PRO A 44 31.60 -8.53 33.63
N THR A 45 30.90 -7.91 32.67
CA THR A 45 31.13 -8.04 31.23
C THR A 45 32.48 -7.44 30.80
N THR A 46 33.41 -8.31 30.38
CA THR A 46 34.55 -7.95 29.54
C THR A 46 34.20 -8.18 28.07
N ARG A 47 34.55 -7.19 27.24
CA ARG A 47 34.38 -7.18 25.77
C ARG A 47 35.25 -8.28 25.14
N ALA A 48 34.64 -9.28 24.52
CA ALA A 48 35.33 -10.31 23.77
C ALA A 48 35.49 -9.91 22.29
N THR A 49 36.74 -9.82 21.87
CA THR A 49 37.22 -9.78 20.49
C THR A 49 37.02 -11.16 19.86
N SER A 50 36.43 -11.24 18.67
CA SER A 50 36.19 -12.49 17.95
C SER A 50 37.50 -13.11 17.43
N ALA A 51 37.68 -14.40 17.73
CA ALA A 51 38.76 -15.28 17.26
C ALA A 51 38.54 -15.77 15.80
N PRO A 52 39.57 -16.29 15.11
CA PRO A 52 39.53 -16.63 13.68
C PRO A 52 38.85 -17.97 13.39
N LEU A 53 38.17 -18.07 12.23
CA LEU A 53 37.58 -19.32 11.73
C LEU A 53 38.64 -20.32 11.19
N PRO A 54 38.37 -21.64 11.21
CA PRO A 54 39.27 -22.69 10.72
C PRO A 54 39.33 -22.78 9.19
N GLY A 55 40.43 -23.35 8.68
CA GLY A 55 40.92 -23.19 7.30
C GLY A 55 40.25 -24.04 6.20
N ASP A 56 40.46 -23.56 4.98
CA ASP A 56 40.06 -24.16 3.69
C ASP A 56 40.82 -25.47 3.37
N PRO A 57 40.19 -26.41 2.63
CA PRO A 57 40.88 -27.57 2.08
C PRO A 57 41.82 -27.17 0.91
N PRO A 58 43.00 -27.81 0.76
CA PRO A 58 43.95 -27.46 -0.29
C PRO A 58 43.52 -28.06 -1.63
N GLY A 59 43.28 -27.21 -2.63
CA GLY A 59 43.03 -27.69 -4.01
C GLY A 59 42.34 -26.74 -4.98
N ALA A 60 42.02 -25.50 -4.61
CA ALA A 60 41.48 -24.53 -5.57
C ALA A 60 42.60 -23.86 -6.38
N ILE A 61 42.74 -24.26 -7.63
CA ILE A 61 43.57 -23.58 -8.62
C ILE A 61 42.92 -22.23 -8.92
N VAL A 62 43.52 -21.13 -8.43
CA VAL A 62 43.10 -19.77 -8.78
C VAL A 62 43.60 -19.49 -10.19
N GLN A 63 42.69 -19.51 -11.17
CA GLN A 63 42.97 -18.88 -12.46
C GLN A 63 42.98 -17.35 -12.28
N PRO A 64 44.03 -16.64 -12.72
CA PRO A 64 44.01 -15.20 -12.74
C PRO A 64 42.92 -14.73 -13.72
N LEU A 65 42.02 -13.87 -13.24
CA LEU A 65 41.04 -13.20 -14.08
C LEU A 65 41.77 -12.41 -15.18
N PRO A 66 41.32 -12.46 -16.44
CA PRO A 66 41.87 -11.62 -17.50
C PRO A 66 41.78 -10.15 -17.09
N ALA A 67 42.86 -9.40 -17.27
CA ALA A 67 42.85 -7.96 -17.05
C ALA A 67 41.76 -7.32 -17.91
N ALA A 68 40.79 -6.67 -17.28
CA ALA A 68 39.77 -5.91 -17.98
C ALA A 68 40.45 -4.80 -18.80
N PRO A 69 40.13 -4.64 -20.09
CA PRO A 69 40.63 -3.52 -20.86
C PRO A 69 40.14 -2.21 -20.22
N ALA A 70 41.00 -1.20 -20.19
CA ALA A 70 40.65 0.13 -19.72
C ALA A 70 39.38 0.60 -20.44
N SER A 71 38.32 0.86 -19.66
CA SER A 71 37.09 1.41 -20.21
C SER A 71 37.38 2.82 -20.71
N PRO A 72 37.02 3.17 -21.96
CA PRO A 72 37.24 4.51 -22.45
C PRO A 72 36.37 5.49 -21.65
N THR A 73 36.99 6.53 -21.09
CA THR A 73 36.26 7.66 -20.51
C THR A 73 35.44 8.32 -21.62
N ALA A 74 34.12 8.12 -21.60
CA ALA A 74 33.22 8.70 -22.58
C ALA A 74 33.23 10.24 -22.44
N THR A 75 33.65 10.92 -23.51
CA THR A 75 33.48 12.37 -23.63
C THR A 75 32.08 12.62 -24.21
N PRO A 76 31.18 13.36 -23.53
CA PRO A 76 29.83 13.56 -24.04
C PRO A 76 29.89 14.38 -25.34
N SER A 77 29.43 13.78 -26.44
CA SER A 77 29.22 14.47 -27.72
C SER A 77 27.81 15.05 -27.76
N ALA A 78 27.69 16.32 -28.16
CA ALA A 78 26.43 17.07 -28.18
C ALA A 78 25.49 16.72 -29.36
N THR A 79 25.78 15.65 -30.10
CA THR A 79 24.95 15.21 -31.23
C THR A 79 24.36 13.84 -30.90
N PRO A 80 23.02 13.67 -30.88
CA PRO A 80 22.44 12.36 -30.67
C PRO A 80 22.82 11.46 -31.85
N THR A 81 23.72 10.51 -31.62
CA THR A 81 23.98 9.43 -32.57
C THR A 81 22.67 8.63 -32.73
N PRO A 82 22.16 8.41 -33.94
CA PRO A 82 21.00 7.54 -34.13
C PRO A 82 21.32 6.15 -33.57
N VAL A 83 20.58 5.74 -32.54
CA VAL A 83 20.72 4.41 -31.96
C VAL A 83 20.03 3.43 -32.91
N ASP A 84 20.71 2.35 -33.25
CA ASP A 84 20.17 1.28 -34.09
C ASP A 84 18.85 0.74 -33.48
N PRO A 85 17.75 0.68 -34.25
CA PRO A 85 16.47 0.15 -33.78
C PRO A 85 16.55 -1.27 -33.22
N ALA A 86 17.42 -2.13 -33.77
CA ALA A 86 17.59 -3.48 -33.24
C ALA A 86 18.25 -3.45 -31.86
N THR A 87 19.20 -2.54 -31.65
CA THR A 87 19.78 -2.26 -30.32
C THR A 87 18.74 -1.69 -29.35
N LEU A 88 17.86 -0.78 -29.78
CA LEU A 88 16.75 -0.27 -28.95
C LEU A 88 15.75 -1.38 -28.57
N ALA A 89 15.44 -2.28 -29.50
CA ALA A 89 14.54 -3.40 -29.25
C ALA A 89 15.07 -4.39 -28.19
N LEU A 90 16.38 -4.47 -27.97
CA LEU A 90 16.97 -5.26 -26.87
C LEU A 90 16.68 -4.67 -25.48
N TYR A 91 16.38 -3.37 -25.41
CA TYR A 91 16.03 -2.67 -24.17
C TYR A 91 14.51 -2.46 -24.03
N GLU A 92 13.72 -2.75 -25.06
CA GLU A 92 12.26 -2.69 -25.03
C GLU A 92 11.68 -4.00 -24.48
N MET A 93 10.64 -3.88 -23.65
CA MET A 93 9.94 -5.05 -23.11
C MET A 93 9.31 -5.84 -24.26
N PRO A 94 9.64 -7.15 -24.42
CA PRO A 94 9.11 -7.91 -25.53
C PRO A 94 7.59 -7.98 -25.44
N PRO A 95 6.86 -8.08 -26.57
CA PRO A 95 5.39 -7.97 -26.58
C PRO A 95 4.68 -8.90 -25.60
N PHE A 96 5.20 -10.11 -25.39
CA PHE A 96 4.62 -11.09 -24.44
C PHE A 96 4.79 -10.70 -22.96
N ALA A 97 5.74 -9.82 -22.65
CA ALA A 97 6.00 -9.31 -21.31
C ALA A 97 5.27 -7.99 -21.02
N ARG A 98 4.68 -7.37 -22.05
CA ARG A 98 3.83 -6.17 -21.90
C ARG A 98 2.49 -6.54 -21.29
N ARG A 99 1.96 -5.64 -20.48
CA ARG A 99 0.62 -5.75 -19.93
C ARG A 99 -0.39 -5.36 -21.01
N SER A 100 -1.36 -6.24 -21.27
CA SER A 100 -2.38 -5.99 -22.29
C SER A 100 -3.36 -4.90 -21.83
N LEU A 101 -3.67 -3.96 -22.74
CA LEU A 101 -4.77 -3.01 -22.55
C LEU A 101 -6.13 -3.59 -22.95
N GLU A 102 -6.17 -4.77 -23.57
CA GLU A 102 -7.42 -5.44 -23.92
C GLU A 102 -8.06 -6.09 -22.70
N ARG A 103 -7.26 -6.50 -21.71
CA ARG A 103 -7.73 -7.07 -20.44
C ARG A 103 -6.93 -6.51 -19.28
N ILE A 104 -7.61 -5.75 -18.44
CA ILE A 104 -6.96 -4.96 -17.38
C ILE A 104 -7.42 -5.45 -16.02
N GLY A 105 -6.46 -5.64 -15.11
CA GLY A 105 -6.71 -5.95 -13.71
C GLY A 105 -5.54 -6.68 -13.09
N VAL A 106 -5.54 -6.75 -11.76
CA VAL A 106 -4.47 -7.35 -10.96
C VAL A 106 -4.91 -8.61 -10.22
N ALA A 107 -6.20 -8.93 -10.26
CA ALA A 107 -6.76 -10.13 -9.64
C ALA A 107 -7.31 -11.08 -10.71
N GLY A 108 -6.94 -12.36 -10.61
CA GLY A 108 -7.53 -13.44 -11.41
C GLY A 108 -8.67 -14.15 -10.69
N GLY A 109 -9.63 -14.67 -11.46
CA GLY A 109 -10.69 -15.56 -10.99
C GLY A 109 -11.88 -14.89 -10.29
N GLY A 110 -13.03 -15.56 -10.28
CA GLY A 110 -14.24 -15.17 -9.56
C GLY A 110 -15.12 -14.10 -10.21
N ILE A 111 -14.59 -13.34 -11.17
CA ILE A 111 -15.34 -12.44 -12.06
C ILE A 111 -15.00 -12.84 -13.50
N ALA A 112 -16.01 -12.96 -14.36
CA ALA A 112 -15.81 -13.31 -15.76
C ALA A 112 -15.05 -12.17 -16.49
N ALA A 113 -14.20 -12.52 -17.46
CA ALA A 113 -13.44 -11.52 -18.21
C ALA A 113 -14.36 -10.57 -18.98
N ASP A 114 -15.50 -11.07 -19.47
CA ASP A 114 -16.55 -10.33 -20.15
C ASP A 114 -17.63 -9.83 -19.18
N ALA A 115 -17.30 -9.52 -17.92
CA ALA A 115 -18.30 -9.15 -16.90
C ALA A 115 -19.20 -7.96 -17.26
N PHE A 116 -18.78 -7.11 -18.20
CA PHE A 116 -19.60 -6.01 -18.73
C PHE A 116 -20.37 -6.37 -20.01
N GLY A 117 -20.13 -7.53 -20.61
CA GLY A 117 -20.75 -8.02 -21.84
C GLY A 117 -20.70 -6.96 -22.95
N ASP A 118 -21.86 -6.68 -23.53
CA ASP A 118 -22.03 -5.71 -24.61
C ASP A 118 -22.30 -4.26 -24.16
N ALA A 119 -22.18 -3.97 -22.86
CA ALA A 119 -22.43 -2.63 -22.34
C ALA A 119 -21.45 -1.59 -22.91
N ASP A 120 -21.95 -0.38 -23.13
CA ASP A 120 -21.17 0.74 -23.66
C ASP A 120 -20.10 1.18 -22.65
N GLY A 121 -18.84 1.22 -23.07
CA GLY A 121 -17.71 1.59 -22.21
C GLY A 121 -17.83 2.99 -21.62
N ARG A 122 -18.37 3.96 -22.37
CA ARG A 122 -18.54 5.35 -21.91
C ARG A 122 -19.60 5.42 -20.83
N MET A 123 -20.66 4.61 -20.93
CA MET A 123 -21.65 4.46 -19.87
C MET A 123 -21.01 3.87 -18.61
N ILE A 124 -20.18 2.84 -18.75
CA ILE A 124 -19.49 2.20 -17.61
C ILE A 124 -18.55 3.20 -16.91
N GLU A 125 -17.74 3.93 -17.67
CA GLU A 125 -16.88 5.00 -17.11
C GLU A 125 -17.70 6.09 -16.41
N ALA A 126 -18.79 6.54 -17.05
CA ALA A 126 -19.67 7.56 -16.46
C ALA A 126 -20.34 7.07 -15.17
N LEU A 127 -20.73 5.79 -15.12
CA LEU A 127 -21.26 5.16 -13.92
C LEU A 127 -20.22 5.13 -12.81
N MET A 128 -18.99 4.71 -13.10
CA MET A 128 -17.90 4.71 -12.12
C MET A 128 -17.64 6.12 -11.58
N ARG A 129 -17.57 7.11 -12.46
CA ARG A 129 -17.36 8.52 -12.09
C ARG A 129 -18.47 9.07 -11.17
N ARG A 130 -19.74 8.70 -11.43
CA ARG A 130 -20.91 9.19 -10.70
C ARG A 130 -21.28 8.37 -9.47
N THR A 131 -20.76 7.15 -9.34
CA THR A 131 -21.02 6.29 -8.19
C THR A 131 -20.47 6.96 -6.94
N ALA A 132 -21.34 7.34 -6.00
CA ALA A 132 -20.92 7.90 -4.73
C ALA A 132 -20.18 6.86 -3.87
N ALA A 133 -19.17 7.29 -3.13
CA ALA A 133 -18.42 6.47 -2.19
C ALA A 133 -18.13 7.28 -0.91
N PRO A 134 -18.04 6.65 0.27
CA PRO A 134 -18.14 5.21 0.52
C PRO A 134 -19.56 4.64 0.30
N LEU A 135 -19.65 3.35 -0.03
CA LEU A 135 -20.93 2.67 -0.23
C LEU A 135 -21.63 2.38 1.12
N PRO A 136 -22.96 2.40 1.19
CA PRO A 136 -23.69 2.17 2.45
C PRO A 136 -23.63 0.71 2.93
N SER A 137 -23.19 -0.23 2.10
CA SER A 137 -23.12 -1.66 2.42
C SER A 137 -21.69 -2.18 2.34
N ARG A 138 -21.24 -2.80 3.43
CA ARG A 138 -19.94 -3.51 3.51
C ARG A 138 -19.79 -4.56 2.41
N TRP A 139 -20.81 -5.39 2.23
CA TRP A 139 -20.78 -6.46 1.22
C TRP A 139 -20.76 -5.90 -0.20
N LEU A 140 -21.50 -4.81 -0.45
CA LEU A 140 -21.44 -4.13 -1.74
C LEU A 140 -20.05 -3.52 -1.99
N SER A 141 -19.44 -2.92 -0.96
CA SER A 141 -18.07 -2.38 -1.03
C SER A 141 -17.06 -3.47 -1.38
N ILE A 142 -17.13 -4.62 -0.71
CA ILE A 142 -16.25 -5.77 -0.96
C ILE A 142 -16.45 -6.32 -2.39
N LEU A 143 -17.71 -6.52 -2.81
CA LEU A 143 -18.02 -7.02 -4.14
C LEU A 143 -17.52 -6.05 -5.21
N LEU A 144 -17.84 -4.75 -5.07
CA LEU A 144 -17.43 -3.73 -6.01
C LEU A 144 -15.90 -3.64 -6.08
N ARG A 145 -15.20 -3.66 -4.95
CA ARG A 145 -13.74 -3.72 -4.95
C ARG A 145 -13.24 -4.90 -5.78
N ARG A 146 -13.76 -6.11 -5.55
CA ARG A 146 -13.35 -7.32 -6.28
C ARG A 146 -13.57 -7.16 -7.78
N THR A 147 -14.71 -6.60 -8.20
CA THR A 147 -14.98 -6.29 -9.60
C THR A 147 -14.02 -5.23 -10.16
N LEU A 148 -13.71 -4.19 -9.39
CA LEU A 148 -12.83 -3.10 -9.82
C LEU A 148 -11.35 -3.48 -9.89
N VAL A 149 -10.91 -4.58 -9.28
CA VAL A 149 -9.52 -5.08 -9.40
C VAL A 149 -9.37 -6.30 -10.32
N ALA A 150 -10.47 -6.97 -10.66
CA ALA A 150 -10.47 -8.18 -11.49
C ALA A 150 -9.90 -7.93 -12.90
N ALA A 151 -9.24 -8.91 -13.49
CA ALA A 151 -8.83 -8.88 -14.89
C ALA A 151 -10.08 -8.99 -15.80
N ILE A 152 -10.54 -7.85 -16.32
CA ILE A 152 -11.76 -7.71 -17.13
C ILE A 152 -11.37 -7.12 -18.48
N ASP A 153 -12.03 -7.57 -19.54
CA ASP A 153 -11.87 -7.09 -20.89
C ASP A 153 -12.27 -5.60 -20.96
N THR A 154 -11.45 -4.79 -21.62
CA THR A 154 -11.70 -3.36 -21.80
C THR A 154 -12.98 -3.17 -22.60
N PRO A 155 -13.99 -2.45 -22.06
CA PRO A 155 -15.25 -2.26 -22.76
C PRO A 155 -15.10 -1.55 -24.10
N ARG A 156 -16.01 -1.84 -25.04
CA ARG A 156 -16.00 -1.20 -26.36
C ARG A 156 -16.16 0.32 -26.23
N GLY A 157 -15.38 1.06 -27.02
CA GLY A 157 -15.51 2.52 -27.17
C GLY A 157 -14.81 3.38 -26.12
N VAL A 158 -13.94 2.78 -25.30
CA VAL A 158 -13.04 3.46 -24.35
C VAL A 158 -11.61 2.95 -24.47
N ASP A 159 -10.66 3.77 -24.07
CA ASP A 159 -9.25 3.38 -23.96
C ASP A 159 -9.00 2.55 -22.70
N GLY A 160 -8.11 1.57 -22.77
CA GLY A 160 -7.82 0.67 -21.65
C GLY A 160 -7.22 1.39 -20.45
N ALA A 161 -6.25 2.27 -20.66
CA ALA A 161 -5.63 3.03 -19.57
C ALA A 161 -6.64 4.03 -18.95
N ASP A 162 -7.52 4.62 -19.75
CA ASP A 162 -8.62 5.46 -19.25
C ASP A 162 -9.64 4.67 -18.43
N PHE A 163 -9.93 3.43 -18.82
CA PHE A 163 -10.78 2.51 -18.08
C PHE A 163 -10.13 2.09 -16.75
N ALA A 164 -8.82 1.80 -16.76
CA ALA A 164 -8.03 1.56 -15.54
C ALA A 164 -8.08 2.76 -14.59
N ALA A 165 -8.00 3.98 -15.15
CA ALA A 165 -8.08 5.22 -14.39
C ALA A 165 -9.43 5.38 -13.68
N GLU A 166 -10.57 5.11 -14.33
CA GLU A 166 -11.89 5.17 -13.67
C GLU A 166 -12.03 4.18 -12.53
N ARG A 167 -11.53 2.95 -12.73
CA ARG A 167 -11.57 1.90 -11.70
C ARG A 167 -10.74 2.29 -10.50
N ALA A 168 -9.50 2.74 -10.73
CA ALA A 168 -8.62 3.22 -9.67
C ALA A 168 -9.18 4.47 -8.96
N TRP A 169 -9.82 5.38 -9.70
CA TRP A 169 -10.45 6.57 -9.11
C TRP A 169 -11.63 6.22 -8.18
N LEU A 170 -12.47 5.27 -8.58
CA LEU A 170 -13.56 4.79 -7.73
C LEU A 170 -13.01 4.05 -6.49
N LEU A 171 -12.00 3.19 -6.66
CA LEU A 171 -11.30 2.54 -5.54
C LEU A 171 -10.73 3.57 -4.55
N LEU A 172 -10.08 4.64 -5.02
CA LEU A 172 -9.59 5.72 -4.16
C LEU A 172 -10.70 6.34 -3.33
N ARG A 173 -11.84 6.69 -3.95
CA ARG A 173 -12.99 7.28 -3.25
C ARG A 173 -13.69 6.32 -2.30
N MET A 174 -13.53 5.00 -2.50
CA MET A 174 -13.97 3.97 -1.56
C MET A 174 -13.02 3.79 -0.36
N GLY A 175 -11.80 4.35 -0.41
CA GLY A 175 -10.77 4.15 0.63
C GLY A 175 -9.74 3.07 0.30
N GLU A 176 -9.79 2.49 -0.89
CA GLU A 176 -8.98 1.34 -1.32
C GLU A 176 -7.67 1.79 -1.97
N SER A 177 -6.81 2.50 -1.23
CA SER A 177 -5.59 3.11 -1.81
C SER A 177 -4.62 2.08 -2.39
N VAL A 178 -4.40 0.96 -1.69
CA VAL A 178 -3.49 -0.11 -2.14
C VAL A 178 -4.03 -0.80 -3.40
N ALA A 179 -5.33 -1.05 -3.47
CA ALA A 179 -5.96 -1.65 -4.64
C ALA A 179 -5.93 -0.70 -5.85
N ALA A 180 -6.21 0.58 -5.63
CA ALA A 180 -6.12 1.60 -6.67
C ALA A 180 -4.70 1.70 -7.24
N ARG A 181 -3.68 1.73 -6.37
CA ARG A 181 -2.27 1.71 -6.78
C ARG A 181 -1.96 0.47 -7.62
N ALA A 182 -2.46 -0.71 -7.21
CA ALA A 182 -2.23 -1.93 -7.97
C ALA A 182 -2.86 -1.86 -9.38
N VAL A 183 -4.09 -1.36 -9.52
CA VAL A 183 -4.74 -1.19 -10.84
C VAL A 183 -3.94 -0.23 -11.73
N VAL A 184 -3.50 0.90 -11.19
CA VAL A 184 -2.64 1.87 -11.90
C VAL A 184 -1.33 1.21 -12.37
N GLN A 185 -0.65 0.49 -11.48
CA GLN A 185 0.59 -0.24 -11.79
C GLN A 185 0.37 -1.47 -12.69
N GLY A 186 -0.89 -1.86 -12.91
CA GLY A 186 -1.28 -2.89 -13.86
C GLY A 186 -1.30 -2.43 -15.32
N VAL A 187 -1.06 -1.14 -15.58
CA VAL A 187 -0.83 -0.59 -16.92
C VAL A 187 0.66 -0.32 -17.07
N ASP A 188 1.22 -0.57 -18.26
CA ASP A 188 2.63 -0.27 -18.52
C ASP A 188 2.84 1.25 -18.63
N ASN A 189 3.95 1.75 -18.10
CA ASN A 189 4.23 3.19 -18.02
C ASN A 189 4.16 3.93 -19.37
N GLY A 190 4.47 3.24 -20.47
CA GLY A 190 4.42 3.78 -21.83
C GLY A 190 2.99 3.99 -22.35
N ASP A 191 2.02 3.31 -21.77
CA ASP A 191 0.61 3.35 -22.17
C ASP A 191 -0.22 4.31 -21.30
N TYR A 192 0.42 5.05 -20.39
CA TYR A 192 -0.30 5.98 -19.52
C TYR A 192 -0.88 7.14 -20.31
N THR A 193 -2.20 7.31 -20.20
CA THR A 193 -2.92 8.48 -20.71
C THR A 193 -2.80 9.66 -19.73
N PRO A 194 -3.07 10.90 -20.19
CA PRO A 194 -3.18 12.06 -19.30
C PRO A 194 -4.09 11.80 -18.10
N LYS A 195 -5.25 11.15 -18.32
CA LYS A 195 -6.20 10.79 -17.27
C LYS A 195 -5.61 9.80 -16.28
N LEU A 196 -4.91 8.76 -16.75
CA LEU A 196 -4.26 7.81 -15.87
C LEU A 196 -3.17 8.48 -15.03
N TYR A 197 -2.38 9.42 -15.57
CA TYR A 197 -1.42 10.19 -14.76
C TYR A 197 -2.09 10.92 -13.59
N GLN A 198 -3.25 11.57 -13.80
CA GLN A 198 -3.95 12.28 -12.71
C GLN A 198 -4.36 11.31 -11.59
N VAL A 199 -4.95 10.17 -11.95
CA VAL A 199 -5.39 9.17 -10.97
C VAL A 199 -4.20 8.49 -10.29
N ALA A 200 -3.14 8.23 -11.05
CA ALA A 200 -1.94 7.57 -10.57
C ALA A 200 -1.24 8.39 -9.47
N ALA A 201 -1.06 9.70 -9.68
CA ALA A 201 -0.54 10.62 -8.65
C ALA A 201 -1.31 10.49 -7.34
N ASN A 202 -2.64 10.50 -7.41
CA ASN A 202 -3.51 10.35 -6.24
C ASN A 202 -3.40 8.96 -5.60
N ALA A 203 -3.25 7.89 -6.39
CA ALA A 203 -3.11 6.52 -5.89
C ALA A 203 -1.81 6.34 -5.07
N TRP A 204 -0.68 6.82 -5.59
CA TRP A 204 0.61 6.77 -4.89
C TRP A 204 0.60 7.60 -3.61
N LEU A 205 0.08 8.83 -3.69
CA LEU A 205 -0.07 9.70 -2.52
C LEU A 205 -1.03 9.12 -1.47
N ALA A 206 -2.14 8.50 -1.87
CA ALA A 206 -3.07 7.83 -0.95
C ALA A 206 -2.47 6.58 -0.27
N THR A 207 -1.36 6.04 -0.79
CA THR A 207 -0.59 4.98 -0.11
C THR A 207 0.58 5.51 0.73
N GLY A 208 0.81 6.83 0.75
CA GLY A 208 1.98 7.42 1.42
C GLY A 208 3.30 7.14 0.70
N ASP A 209 3.26 6.95 -0.61
CA ASP A 209 4.41 6.52 -1.43
C ASP A 209 4.65 7.49 -2.59
N PRO A 210 5.23 8.68 -2.34
CA PRO A 210 5.56 9.63 -3.41
C PRO A 210 6.64 9.11 -4.37
N ALA A 211 7.42 8.10 -3.98
CA ALA A 211 8.44 7.50 -4.85
C ALA A 211 7.82 6.73 -6.03
N GLY A 212 6.59 6.21 -5.85
CA GLY A 212 5.84 5.56 -6.92
C GLY A 212 5.60 6.44 -8.16
N MET A 213 5.68 7.77 -8.03
CA MET A 213 5.57 8.71 -9.14
C MET A 213 6.81 8.76 -10.05
N CYS A 214 7.97 8.32 -9.56
CA CYS A 214 9.26 8.53 -10.23
C CYS A 214 9.46 7.84 -11.58
N PRO A 215 8.95 6.61 -11.81
CA PRO A 215 9.09 5.95 -13.11
C PRO A 215 8.41 6.69 -14.27
N VAL A 216 7.41 7.53 -13.98
CA VAL A 216 6.59 8.20 -14.99
C VAL A 216 6.71 9.74 -14.96
N VAL A 217 7.51 10.29 -14.05
CA VAL A 217 7.47 11.72 -13.71
C VAL A 217 7.73 12.66 -14.90
N GLU A 218 8.67 12.34 -15.79
CA GLU A 218 8.98 13.21 -16.93
C GLU A 218 7.87 13.16 -18.01
N ALA A 219 7.32 11.98 -18.28
CA ALA A 219 6.19 11.82 -19.20
C ALA A 219 4.94 12.51 -18.65
N ALA A 220 4.65 12.32 -17.36
CA ALA A 220 3.50 12.94 -16.69
C ALA A 220 3.57 14.47 -16.66
N ASN A 221 4.75 15.07 -16.44
CA ASN A 221 4.91 16.53 -16.51
C ASN A 221 4.69 17.10 -17.92
N THR A 222 4.97 16.31 -18.95
CA THR A 222 4.73 16.70 -20.35
C THR A 222 3.25 16.56 -20.70
N ALA A 223 2.61 15.50 -20.23
CA ALA A 223 1.22 15.18 -20.51
C ALA A 223 0.21 15.98 -19.65
N THR A 224 0.59 16.35 -18.43
CA THR A 224 -0.32 16.96 -17.44
C THR A 224 0.37 18.10 -16.66
N PRO A 225 -0.13 19.34 -16.74
CA PRO A 225 0.48 20.50 -16.06
C PRO A 225 0.02 20.61 -14.58
N GLU A 226 0.01 19.50 -13.83
CA GLU A 226 -0.44 19.52 -12.44
C GLU A 226 0.69 19.91 -11.46
N PRO A 227 0.38 20.63 -10.36
CA PRO A 227 1.36 20.94 -9.33
C PRO A 227 2.03 19.70 -8.73
N ALA A 228 1.27 18.61 -8.54
CA ALA A 228 1.79 17.36 -7.98
C ALA A 228 2.96 16.81 -8.83
N TRP A 229 2.81 16.82 -10.16
CA TRP A 229 3.85 16.38 -11.09
C TRP A 229 5.04 17.35 -11.13
N THR A 230 4.77 18.66 -11.05
CA THR A 230 5.81 19.69 -11.00
C THR A 230 6.75 19.48 -9.80
N PHE A 231 6.19 19.19 -8.61
CA PHE A 231 6.97 18.94 -7.41
C PHE A 231 7.47 17.49 -7.28
N ALA A 232 6.91 16.53 -8.02
CA ALA A 232 7.44 15.17 -8.06
C ALA A 232 8.84 15.09 -8.69
N ARG A 233 9.18 15.94 -9.66
CA ARG A 233 10.52 15.95 -10.29
C ARG A 233 11.67 16.17 -9.29
N PRO A 234 11.67 17.22 -8.45
CA PRO A 234 12.71 17.38 -7.44
C PRO A 234 12.68 16.27 -6.38
N LEU A 235 11.51 15.75 -6.00
CA LEU A 235 11.41 14.60 -5.08
C LEU A 235 12.13 13.37 -5.65
N CYS A 236 11.86 13.04 -6.91
CA CYS A 236 12.47 11.91 -7.60
C CYS A 236 13.97 12.10 -7.85
N ALA A 237 14.44 13.33 -8.09
CA ALA A 237 15.87 13.61 -8.13
C ALA A 237 16.54 13.38 -6.76
N ALA A 238 15.88 13.78 -5.67
CA ALA A 238 16.40 13.55 -4.31
C ALA A 238 16.48 12.04 -3.98
N LEU A 239 15.43 11.28 -4.29
CA LEU A 239 15.36 9.82 -4.09
C LEU A 239 16.37 9.04 -4.94
N ARG A 240 16.79 9.58 -6.09
CA ARG A 240 17.87 9.02 -6.92
C ARG A 240 19.28 9.40 -6.45
N GLY A 241 19.41 10.11 -5.32
CA GLY A 241 20.71 10.53 -4.81
C GLY A 241 21.33 11.72 -5.54
N GLU A 242 20.51 12.57 -6.19
CA GLU A 242 20.96 13.76 -6.93
C GLU A 242 20.58 15.07 -6.19
N PRO A 243 21.09 15.35 -4.97
CA PRO A 243 20.59 16.44 -4.14
C PRO A 243 20.84 17.84 -4.73
N ALA A 244 21.90 18.03 -5.52
CA ALA A 244 22.15 19.30 -6.22
C ALA A 244 21.09 19.56 -7.31
N ARG A 245 20.77 18.53 -8.11
CA ARG A 245 19.71 18.59 -9.13
C ARG A 245 18.35 18.79 -8.48
N ALA A 246 18.05 18.06 -7.40
CA ALA A 246 16.81 18.19 -6.65
C ALA A 246 16.59 19.63 -6.15
N ARG A 247 17.60 20.25 -5.54
CA ARG A 247 17.52 21.65 -5.08
C ARG A 247 17.30 22.64 -6.23
N ALA A 248 17.97 22.45 -7.37
CA ALA A 248 17.79 23.31 -8.54
C ALA A 248 16.36 23.19 -9.11
N LEU A 249 15.85 21.96 -9.26
CA LEU A 249 14.48 21.68 -9.71
C LEU A 249 13.43 22.19 -8.71
N PHE A 250 13.69 22.09 -7.41
CA PHE A 250 12.77 22.60 -6.40
C PHE A 250 12.72 24.13 -6.41
N ALA A 251 13.88 24.78 -6.56
CA ALA A 251 13.95 26.24 -6.68
C ALA A 251 13.24 26.74 -7.95
N SER A 252 13.31 26.02 -9.06
CA SER A 252 12.56 26.37 -10.28
C SER A 252 11.06 26.15 -10.11
N ALA A 253 10.63 25.01 -9.55
CA ALA A 253 9.23 24.73 -9.25
C ALA A 253 8.60 25.79 -8.34
N ARG A 254 9.31 26.21 -7.29
CA ARG A 254 8.84 27.24 -6.35
C ARG A 254 8.61 28.60 -7.01
N ARG A 255 9.40 28.97 -8.03
CA ARG A 255 9.19 30.23 -8.79
C ARG A 255 7.87 30.24 -9.55
N GLY A 256 7.35 29.07 -9.93
CA GLY A 256 6.05 28.92 -10.59
C GLY A 256 4.83 29.16 -9.70
N ARG A 257 5.01 29.33 -8.37
CA ARG A 257 3.94 29.59 -7.38
C ARG A 257 2.78 28.57 -7.39
N SER A 258 3.03 27.34 -7.82
CA SER A 258 2.02 26.27 -7.92
C SER A 258 1.74 25.53 -6.60
N ALA A 259 2.56 25.75 -5.55
CA ALA A 259 2.32 25.27 -4.19
C ALA A 259 2.82 26.29 -3.17
N ASN A 260 2.17 26.33 -1.99
CA ASN A 260 2.43 27.32 -0.95
C ASN A 260 2.49 26.66 0.45
N GLY A 261 3.17 27.30 1.38
CA GLY A 261 3.16 26.95 2.81
C GLY A 261 3.52 25.49 3.07
N VAL A 262 2.62 24.79 3.77
CA VAL A 262 2.78 23.40 4.21
C VAL A 262 3.12 22.44 3.07
N ASP A 263 2.60 22.66 1.86
CA ASP A 263 2.81 21.77 0.71
C ASP A 263 4.27 21.77 0.24
N LEU A 264 4.95 22.93 0.36
CA LEU A 264 6.38 23.06 0.08
C LEU A 264 7.23 22.46 1.19
N LEU A 265 6.84 22.66 2.45
CA LEU A 265 7.55 22.12 3.61
C LEU A 265 7.51 20.60 3.63
N LEU A 266 6.36 19.99 3.33
CA LEU A 266 6.22 18.55 3.18
C LEU A 266 7.11 18.01 2.06
N ALA A 267 7.13 18.66 0.90
CA ALA A 267 8.00 18.27 -0.21
C ALA A 267 9.49 18.37 0.19
N GLN A 268 9.87 19.44 0.86
CA GLN A 268 11.23 19.65 1.36
C GLN A 268 11.62 18.59 2.41
N LYS A 269 10.68 18.18 3.27
CA LYS A 269 10.90 17.10 4.25
C LYS A 269 11.17 15.77 3.56
N VAL A 270 10.39 15.40 2.53
CA VAL A 270 10.64 14.18 1.75
C VAL A 270 12.00 14.22 1.05
N MET A 271 12.37 15.35 0.44
CA MET A 271 13.72 15.51 -0.15
C MET A 271 14.83 15.42 0.90
N GLY A 272 14.61 15.95 2.10
CA GLY A 272 15.57 15.89 3.21
C GLY A 272 15.74 14.48 3.76
N ALA A 273 14.65 13.72 3.86
CA ALA A 273 14.66 12.31 4.25
C ALA A 273 15.40 11.45 3.22
N ALA A 274 15.33 11.80 1.93
CA ALA A 274 16.04 11.11 0.85
C ALA A 274 17.56 11.41 0.81
N ALA A 275 18.03 12.51 1.41
CA ALA A 275 19.41 13.01 1.27
C ALA A 275 20.22 12.88 2.58
N ASP A 276 20.39 11.65 3.07
CA ASP A 276 21.11 11.30 4.31
C ASP A 276 20.68 12.14 5.54
N GLY A 277 19.40 12.57 5.60
CA GLY A 277 18.82 13.24 6.76
C GLY A 277 19.39 14.63 7.11
N ARG A 278 20.19 15.26 6.24
CA ARG A 278 20.90 16.51 6.58
C ARG A 278 20.02 17.76 6.71
N GLN A 279 18.71 17.63 6.53
CA GLN A 279 17.78 18.75 6.58
C GLN A 279 16.51 18.37 7.36
N ALA A 280 16.46 18.78 8.63
CA ALA A 280 15.27 18.67 9.45
C ALA A 280 14.27 19.78 9.05
N VAL A 281 13.09 19.37 8.59
CA VAL A 281 11.96 20.26 8.34
C VAL A 281 10.85 19.92 9.33
N THR A 282 10.51 20.87 10.19
CA THR A 282 9.34 20.80 11.07
C THR A 282 8.10 21.19 10.28
N ILE A 283 7.03 20.43 10.46
CA ILE A 283 5.74 20.67 9.80
C ILE A 283 4.78 21.19 10.84
N GLU A 284 4.34 22.43 10.65
CA GLU A 284 3.25 23.02 11.42
C GLU A 284 1.97 22.96 10.58
N TRP A 285 0.87 22.56 11.22
CA TRP A 285 -0.44 22.44 10.59
C TRP A 285 -1.34 23.66 10.83
N ASP A 286 -0.83 24.68 11.53
CA ASP A 286 -1.56 25.91 11.80
C ASP A 286 -1.95 26.62 10.50
N GLY A 287 -3.23 27.00 10.40
CA GLY A 287 -3.79 27.65 9.21
C GLY A 287 -3.97 26.73 7.99
N VAL A 288 -3.88 25.41 8.17
CA VAL A 288 -4.17 24.43 7.12
C VAL A 288 -5.66 24.06 7.17
N ASP A 289 -6.43 24.47 6.16
CA ASP A 289 -7.89 24.29 6.17
C ASP A 289 -8.38 22.95 5.56
N ARG A 290 -7.51 22.24 4.84
CA ARG A 290 -7.91 21.03 4.10
C ARG A 290 -6.83 19.98 4.01
N LEU A 291 -7.19 18.72 4.21
CA LEU A 291 -6.35 17.57 3.88
C LEU A 291 -6.48 17.21 2.39
N THR A 292 -5.41 17.34 1.64
CA THR A 292 -5.30 16.92 0.23
C THR A 292 -4.55 15.60 0.12
N ALA A 293 -4.67 14.91 -1.02
CA ALA A 293 -3.87 13.71 -1.28
C ALA A 293 -2.36 14.00 -1.16
N TRP A 294 -1.90 15.16 -1.66
CA TRP A 294 -0.52 15.64 -1.50
C TRP A 294 -0.11 15.72 -0.02
N ARG A 295 -0.89 16.41 0.80
CA ARG A 295 -0.62 16.58 2.24
C ARG A 295 -0.59 15.25 2.97
N PHE A 296 -1.61 14.41 2.72
CA PHE A 296 -1.69 13.07 3.29
C PHE A 296 -0.47 12.23 2.90
N GLY A 297 -0.17 12.16 1.60
CA GLY A 297 0.84 11.26 1.07
C GLY A 297 2.25 11.61 1.51
N LEU A 298 2.63 12.89 1.50
CA LEU A 298 3.96 13.29 1.94
C LEU A 298 4.13 13.22 3.45
N ALA A 299 3.07 13.52 4.23
CA ALA A 299 3.12 13.38 5.67
C ALA A 299 3.22 11.91 6.08
N ALA A 300 2.39 11.04 5.50
CA ALA A 300 2.46 9.60 5.71
C ALA A 300 3.82 9.01 5.28
N ALA A 301 4.39 9.46 4.16
CA ALA A 301 5.71 9.02 3.70
C ALA A 301 6.87 9.35 4.67
N THR A 302 6.69 10.39 5.50
CA THR A 302 7.73 10.90 6.40
C THR A 302 7.39 10.73 7.87
N GLY A 303 6.34 9.97 8.19
CA GLY A 303 5.88 9.74 9.56
C GLY A 303 5.41 11.01 10.28
N VAL A 304 5.05 12.07 9.54
CA VAL A 304 4.50 13.29 10.14
C VAL A 304 3.06 13.02 10.54
N ALA A 305 2.77 13.14 11.84
CA ALA A 305 1.41 13.03 12.35
C ALA A 305 0.52 14.12 11.74
N ILE A 306 -0.64 13.70 11.21
CA ILE A 306 -1.67 14.57 10.66
C ILE A 306 -2.74 14.75 11.75
N PRO A 307 -3.06 15.98 12.18
CA PRO A 307 -4.13 16.23 13.15
C PRO A 307 -5.47 15.62 12.76
N ASP A 308 -6.20 15.06 13.73
CA ASP A 308 -7.52 14.43 13.50
C ASP A 308 -8.53 15.40 12.89
N ALA A 309 -8.48 16.69 13.26
CA ALA A 309 -9.33 17.73 12.70
C ALA A 309 -9.18 17.86 11.17
N LEU A 310 -7.99 17.61 10.61
CA LEU A 310 -7.78 17.67 9.16
C LEU A 310 -8.45 16.51 8.43
N TYR A 311 -8.57 15.34 9.05
CA TYR A 311 -9.31 14.22 8.44
C TYR A 311 -10.80 14.53 8.27
N ALA A 312 -11.37 15.40 9.11
CA ALA A 312 -12.77 15.85 8.98
C ALA A 312 -12.99 16.83 7.81
N THR A 313 -11.93 17.41 7.24
CA THR A 313 -12.02 18.37 6.12
C THR A 313 -12.09 17.72 4.74
N THR A 314 -11.98 16.39 4.68
CA THR A 314 -12.00 15.59 3.46
C THR A 314 -12.97 14.42 3.62
N GLY A 315 -13.20 13.67 2.55
CA GLY A 315 -14.09 12.51 2.62
C GLY A 315 -13.50 11.37 3.45
N ARG A 316 -14.37 10.48 3.93
CA ARG A 316 -14.00 9.32 4.79
C ARG A 316 -12.91 8.43 4.19
N GLN A 317 -12.71 8.45 2.87
CA GLN A 317 -11.64 7.71 2.21
C GLN A 317 -10.26 8.00 2.79
N ALA A 318 -9.95 9.24 3.17
CA ALA A 318 -8.63 9.56 3.73
C ALA A 318 -8.42 8.93 5.11
N TYR A 319 -9.50 8.76 5.88
CA TYR A 319 -9.46 8.02 7.14
C TYR A 319 -9.17 6.54 6.91
N TYR A 320 -9.72 5.94 5.85
CA TYR A 320 -9.37 4.56 5.47
C TYR A 320 -7.95 4.43 4.93
N TRP A 321 -7.47 5.42 4.18
CA TRP A 321 -6.07 5.46 3.72
C TRP A 321 -5.10 5.48 4.91
N ARG A 322 -5.41 6.22 5.98
CA ARG A 322 -4.62 6.22 7.22
C ARG A 322 -4.45 4.80 7.78
N ALA A 323 -5.49 3.98 7.73
CA ALA A 323 -5.41 2.57 8.17
C ALA A 323 -4.46 1.73 7.33
N LEU A 324 -4.33 2.02 6.04
CA LEU A 324 -3.52 1.28 5.07
C LEU A 324 -2.09 1.82 4.94
N ALA A 325 -1.82 3.04 5.40
CA ALA A 325 -0.53 3.71 5.22
C ALA A 325 0.54 3.14 6.17
N PRO A 326 1.65 2.58 5.65
CA PRO A 326 2.68 1.95 6.48
C PRO A 326 3.50 2.95 7.29
N GLY A 327 3.62 4.20 6.83
CA GLY A 327 4.34 5.25 7.55
C GLY A 327 3.57 5.90 8.70
N VAL A 328 2.33 5.46 8.96
CA VAL A 328 1.56 5.85 10.16
C VAL A 328 1.85 4.84 11.27
N ALA A 329 2.08 5.33 12.49
CA ALA A 329 2.35 4.49 13.65
C ALA A 329 1.22 3.48 13.90
N LEU A 330 1.55 2.28 14.39
CA LEU A 330 0.58 1.18 14.53
C LEU A 330 -0.61 1.55 15.41
N ALA A 331 -0.35 2.19 16.57
CA ALA A 331 -1.41 2.65 17.47
C ALA A 331 -2.37 3.64 16.79
N ASP A 332 -1.84 4.56 15.97
CA ASP A 332 -2.61 5.56 15.23
C ASP A 332 -3.43 4.98 14.07
N ARG A 333 -3.22 3.70 13.74
CA ARG A 333 -3.95 2.98 12.70
C ARG A 333 -5.14 2.19 13.23
N VAL A 334 -5.26 1.97 14.54
CA VAL A 334 -6.29 1.08 15.13
C VAL A 334 -7.71 1.58 14.86
N ALA A 335 -8.07 2.79 15.32
CA ALA A 335 -9.41 3.33 15.08
C ALA A 335 -9.74 3.51 13.58
N PRO A 336 -8.80 3.98 12.73
CA PRO A 336 -8.95 3.93 11.28
C PRO A 336 -9.21 2.53 10.71
N ALA A 337 -8.50 1.52 11.22
CA ALA A 337 -8.60 0.13 10.76
C ALA A 337 -9.94 -0.51 11.12
N GLU A 338 -10.48 -0.24 12.31
CA GLU A 338 -11.83 -0.67 12.70
C GLU A 338 -12.88 -0.06 11.74
N ALA A 339 -12.78 1.24 11.46
CA ALA A 339 -13.67 1.93 10.53
C ALA A 339 -13.54 1.38 9.10
N ALA A 340 -12.31 1.10 8.65
CA ALA A 340 -12.01 0.49 7.36
C ALA A 340 -12.55 -0.95 7.27
N ALA A 341 -12.46 -1.73 8.35
CA ALA A 341 -13.01 -3.08 8.42
C ALA A 341 -14.54 -3.08 8.35
N GLY A 342 -15.18 -2.13 9.04
CA GLY A 342 -16.63 -1.89 8.96
C GLY A 342 -17.09 -1.53 7.55
N GLN A 343 -16.29 -0.76 6.81
CA GLN A 343 -16.55 -0.41 5.41
C GLN A 343 -16.24 -1.53 4.41
N GLY A 344 -15.47 -2.53 4.81
CA GLY A 344 -15.02 -3.63 3.95
C GLY A 344 -13.73 -3.35 3.18
N VAL A 345 -13.00 -2.29 3.54
CA VAL A 345 -11.66 -1.97 3.02
C VAL A 345 -10.60 -2.88 3.63
N LEU A 346 -10.74 -3.17 4.93
CA LEU A 346 -9.86 -4.07 5.66
C LEU A 346 -10.59 -5.40 5.96
N SER A 347 -9.87 -6.52 5.89
CA SER A 347 -10.41 -7.82 6.30
C SER A 347 -10.37 -7.95 7.83
N ASN A 348 -11.19 -8.84 8.39
CA ASN A 348 -11.12 -9.15 9.82
C ASN A 348 -9.76 -9.72 10.23
N VAL A 349 -9.14 -10.53 9.35
CA VAL A 349 -7.81 -11.10 9.59
C VAL A 349 -6.76 -10.00 9.68
N ALA A 350 -6.78 -9.04 8.76
CA ALA A 350 -5.83 -7.93 8.78
C ALA A 350 -6.04 -7.01 10.01
N LEU A 351 -7.25 -6.92 10.54
CA LEU A 351 -7.51 -6.23 11.80
C LEU A 351 -6.88 -6.97 12.99
N VAL A 352 -7.02 -8.31 13.04
CA VAL A 352 -6.35 -9.14 14.05
C VAL A 352 -4.82 -9.02 13.95
N ASP A 353 -4.26 -9.04 12.75
CA ASP A 353 -2.81 -8.86 12.53
C ASP A 353 -2.33 -7.49 13.03
N LEU A 354 -3.12 -6.43 12.83
CA LEU A 354 -2.80 -5.11 13.36
C LEU A 354 -2.80 -5.09 14.89
N TYR A 355 -3.82 -5.65 15.55
CA TYR A 355 -3.83 -5.75 17.02
C TYR A 355 -2.68 -6.61 17.54
N ALA A 356 -2.33 -7.69 16.84
CA ALA A 356 -1.18 -8.52 17.20
C ALA A 356 0.14 -7.72 17.11
N ALA A 357 0.31 -6.90 16.08
CA ALA A 357 1.46 -6.02 15.93
C ALA A 357 1.50 -4.94 17.03
N VAL A 358 0.37 -4.32 17.35
CA VAL A 358 0.25 -3.34 18.46
C VAL A 358 0.59 -3.99 19.81
N ALA A 359 0.15 -5.22 20.06
CA ALA A 359 0.46 -5.92 21.31
C ALA A 359 1.94 -6.28 21.47
N ALA A 360 2.69 -6.34 20.36
CA ALA A 360 4.12 -6.59 20.35
C ALA A 360 4.95 -5.30 20.40
N ASP A 361 4.32 -4.14 20.27
CA ASP A 361 4.96 -2.84 20.28
C ASP A 361 5.08 -2.31 21.72
N PRO A 362 6.30 -2.17 22.28
CA PRO A 362 6.49 -1.69 23.65
C PRO A 362 6.08 -0.22 23.83
N ASP A 363 6.02 0.54 22.75
CA ASP A 363 5.68 1.97 22.75
C ASP A 363 4.18 2.21 22.46
N ALA A 364 3.40 1.15 22.28
CA ALA A 364 1.97 1.25 22.00
C ALA A 364 1.19 1.84 23.18
N ALA A 365 0.24 2.73 22.85
CA ALA A 365 -0.67 3.32 23.82
C ALA A 365 -1.46 2.25 24.60
N SER A 366 -1.76 2.54 25.87
CA SER A 366 -2.35 1.56 26.81
C SER A 366 -3.69 0.99 26.36
N ALA A 367 -4.57 1.81 25.76
CA ALA A 367 -5.89 1.37 25.33
C ALA A 367 -5.86 0.37 24.14
N PRO A 368 -5.17 0.65 23.02
CA PRO A 368 -4.95 -0.35 21.96
C PRO A 368 -4.31 -1.64 22.45
N SER A 369 -3.33 -1.55 23.36
CA SER A 369 -2.66 -2.72 23.93
C SER A 369 -3.59 -3.56 24.80
N ALA A 370 -4.46 -2.93 25.60
CA ALA A 370 -5.48 -3.63 26.38
C ALA A 370 -6.50 -4.35 25.47
N ALA A 371 -7.01 -3.66 24.44
CA ALA A 371 -7.92 -4.26 23.47
C ALA A 371 -7.28 -5.47 22.76
N ALA A 372 -5.99 -5.40 22.42
CA ALA A 372 -5.28 -6.53 21.83
C ALA A 372 -5.13 -7.73 22.79
N GLN A 373 -4.92 -7.48 24.09
CA GLN A 373 -4.89 -8.52 25.11
C GLN A 373 -6.27 -9.17 25.30
N ASP A 374 -7.33 -8.37 25.36
CA ASP A 374 -8.70 -8.87 25.46
C ASP A 374 -9.09 -9.70 24.23
N LEU A 375 -8.71 -9.27 23.02
CA LEU A 375 -8.89 -10.05 21.80
C LEU A 375 -8.16 -11.40 21.89
N ARG A 376 -6.93 -11.41 22.40
CA ARG A 376 -6.17 -12.65 22.60
C ARG A 376 -6.90 -13.59 23.56
N ILE A 377 -7.37 -13.09 24.71
CA ILE A 377 -8.11 -13.89 25.70
C ILE A 377 -9.41 -14.42 25.09
N ALA A 378 -10.13 -13.61 24.33
CA ALA A 378 -11.37 -14.02 23.65
C ALA A 378 -11.14 -15.19 22.68
N TYR A 379 -10.00 -15.21 21.97
CA TYR A 379 -9.67 -16.27 21.00
C TYR A 379 -9.08 -17.53 21.64
N THR A 380 -8.14 -17.39 22.59
CA THR A 380 -7.31 -18.51 23.06
C THR A 380 -7.52 -18.90 24.53
N GLY A 381 -8.31 -18.14 25.29
CA GLY A 381 -8.55 -18.41 26.72
C GLY A 381 -9.07 -19.82 26.97
N SER A 382 -8.70 -20.47 28.07
CA SER A 382 -9.07 -21.88 28.31
C SER A 382 -10.53 -22.09 28.71
N GLY A 383 -11.18 -21.08 29.30
CA GLY A 383 -12.56 -21.17 29.80
C GLY A 383 -13.55 -20.27 29.04
N ALA A 384 -14.78 -20.76 28.86
CA ALA A 384 -15.86 -20.01 28.21
C ALA A 384 -16.17 -18.68 28.91
N ASP A 385 -16.14 -18.66 30.25
CA ASP A 385 -16.39 -17.44 31.04
C ASP A 385 -15.32 -16.37 30.82
N ALA A 386 -14.05 -16.77 30.77
CA ALA A 386 -12.95 -15.85 30.51
C ALA A 386 -13.04 -15.25 29.10
N ARG A 387 -13.36 -16.09 28.09
CA ARG A 387 -13.58 -15.61 26.71
C ARG A 387 -14.75 -14.64 26.64
N LEU A 388 -15.87 -14.96 27.28
CA LEU A 388 -17.07 -14.12 27.27
C LEU A 388 -16.87 -12.81 28.05
N ALA A 389 -16.12 -12.83 29.15
CA ALA A 389 -15.75 -11.61 29.89
C ALA A 389 -14.90 -10.68 29.01
N ALA A 390 -13.89 -11.20 28.32
CA ALA A 390 -13.07 -10.42 27.39
C ALA A 390 -13.89 -9.86 26.22
N LEU A 391 -14.81 -10.65 25.65
CA LEU A 391 -15.73 -10.15 24.62
C LEU A 391 -16.61 -9.01 25.13
N ARG A 392 -17.12 -9.09 26.36
CA ARG A 392 -17.93 -8.01 26.96
C ARG A 392 -17.12 -6.72 27.16
N GLN A 393 -15.86 -6.82 27.56
CA GLN A 393 -14.97 -5.66 27.65
C GLN A 393 -14.77 -5.01 26.26
N LEU A 394 -14.51 -5.80 25.23
CA LEU A 394 -14.35 -5.31 23.86
C LEU A 394 -15.62 -4.66 23.30
N TRP A 395 -16.80 -5.18 23.65
CA TRP A 395 -18.08 -4.60 23.22
C TRP A 395 -18.48 -3.35 24.01
N GLY A 396 -17.70 -2.94 25.01
CA GLY A 396 -18.03 -1.83 25.91
C GLY A 396 -19.23 -2.12 26.82
N GLY A 397 -19.58 -3.39 27.00
CA GLY A 397 -20.76 -3.83 27.72
C GLY A 397 -20.49 -4.08 29.20
N THR A 398 -20.62 -3.04 30.02
CA THR A 398 -21.30 -3.25 31.31
C THR A 398 -22.78 -3.11 31.00
N PRO A 399 -23.62 -4.16 31.09
CA PRO A 399 -25.05 -3.96 31.08
C PRO A 399 -25.35 -3.06 32.28
N THR A 400 -25.91 -1.87 32.04
CA THR A 400 -26.60 -1.13 33.09
C THR A 400 -27.64 -2.07 33.67
N GLN A 401 -27.47 -2.45 34.94
CA GLN A 401 -28.53 -3.09 35.72
C GLN A 401 -29.70 -2.14 35.92
#